data_AF-A0A3D3R5I2-F1
#
_entry.id   AF-A0A3D3R5I2-F1
#
_cell.length_a   1.000
_cell.length_b   1.000
_cell.length_c   1.000
_cell.angle_alpha   90.00
_cell.angle_beta   90.00
_cell.angle_gamma   90.00
#
_symmetry.space_group_name_H-M   'P 1'
#
loop_
_entity.id
_entity.type
_entity.pdbx_description
1 polymer ?
#
loop_
_entity_poly.entity_id
_entity_poly.type
_entity_poly.pdbx_seq_one_letter_code
_entity_poly.pdbx_strand_id
1 'polypeptide(L)'
;MIVRAIAVMLVLELVACGYLFVQRAARPVPVLPEKTLMNPLFAEDIQPLVKQVAQTNNAYDWMRLGEALLGQGNYSHAELCFRQVAHLMPESRLAESRIAYCLERTGRTAQSSEIYRKLNHRSDSSREAKREQMQALYEIGRNALREENTEEAEKLFRENLGFLPARYQLAKLLIRTDRADEALSLIVESLRQVPRSLKFLELQRRAFQQTGDLELAEQTAQLLERAQHTIPLHPGSNFIEPFRLQYGIDRRVEEFNTQIGNASLPELETKLVTLIDRLEDSPSTHRQVFLMLLPAVQQAREAARRSTCKNSLKQIGVAFHNYHDTARTFPPGWIDGDQSLGDPAETANKNGLGWATMILPYIDQANLYNQVGTETSNFTMNWQIGYTGSTSIPAAKTIIPIFNCPSDPMGGINTDKGSFGKSNYATERIVLGVNKALRMRDITDGTTNTILVGEVRTGDETGTTGSCGGAPCDEFTGKLWIGARTASWGWERGLQAEDVYFIGYNVPDDFINGGARTVADRFALSSMHVGGVHVLLADGSVRFLSENIDVNTYKWLNDENDGNVLGEF
;
A
#
# COMPACT_ATOMS: atom_id res chain seq x y z
N MET A 1 65.89 -50.51 -12.37
CA MET A 1 65.66 -49.05 -12.20
C MET A 1 64.18 -48.69 -12.23
N ILE A 2 63.38 -49.26 -13.14
CA ILE A 2 61.94 -48.98 -13.28
C ILE A 2 61.12 -49.27 -12.01
N VAL A 3 61.34 -50.42 -11.35
CA VAL A 3 60.62 -50.80 -10.12
C VAL A 3 60.88 -49.81 -8.96
N ARG A 4 62.11 -49.29 -8.84
CA ARG A 4 62.45 -48.28 -7.83
C ARG A 4 61.80 -46.93 -8.13
N ALA A 5 61.69 -46.55 -9.40
CA ALA A 5 61.01 -45.32 -9.81
C ALA A 5 59.50 -45.39 -9.54
N ILE A 6 58.86 -46.53 -9.80
CA ILE A 6 57.44 -46.78 -9.50
C ILE A 6 57.19 -46.75 -7.99
N ALA A 7 58.06 -47.38 -7.20
CA ALA A 7 57.95 -47.37 -5.74
C ALA A 7 58.05 -45.94 -5.16
N VAL A 8 58.95 -45.11 -5.70
CA VAL A 8 59.08 -43.70 -5.29
C VAL A 8 57.84 -42.90 -5.68
N MET A 9 57.27 -43.09 -6.88
CA MET A 9 56.02 -42.44 -7.27
C MET A 9 54.85 -42.82 -6.37
N LEU A 10 54.68 -44.10 -6.04
CA LEU A 10 53.61 -44.57 -5.14
C LEU A 10 53.74 -43.96 -3.74
N VAL A 11 54.96 -43.84 -3.22
CA VAL A 11 55.20 -43.20 -1.92
C VAL A 11 54.88 -41.70 -2.01
N LEU A 12 55.25 -41.01 -3.08
CA LEU A 12 54.93 -39.60 -3.28
C LEU A 12 53.41 -39.37 -3.42
N GLU A 13 52.70 -40.23 -4.15
CA GLU A 13 51.23 -40.16 -4.25
C GLU A 13 50.56 -40.46 -2.91
N LEU A 14 51.01 -41.46 -2.16
CA LEU A 14 50.47 -41.75 -0.82
C LEU A 14 50.69 -40.60 0.15
N VAL A 15 51.87 -39.95 0.10
CA VAL A 15 52.16 -38.77 0.92
C VAL A 15 51.32 -37.58 0.47
N ALA A 16 51.15 -37.35 -0.83
CA ALA A 16 50.30 -36.27 -1.35
C ALA A 16 48.82 -36.49 -1.01
N CYS A 17 48.30 -37.71 -1.19
CA CYS A 17 46.94 -38.08 -0.82
C CYS A 17 46.72 -38.02 0.70
N GLY A 18 47.68 -38.50 1.50
CA GLY A 18 47.65 -38.40 2.95
C GLY A 18 47.65 -36.95 3.43
N TYR A 19 48.47 -36.10 2.82
CA TYR A 19 48.50 -34.66 3.09
C TYR A 19 47.17 -33.98 2.76
N LEU A 20 46.60 -34.25 1.57
CA LEU A 20 45.30 -33.70 1.17
C LEU A 20 44.15 -34.21 2.05
N PHE A 21 44.20 -35.47 2.48
CA PHE A 21 43.21 -36.05 3.40
C PHE A 21 43.25 -35.38 4.77
N VAL A 22 44.45 -35.22 5.36
CA VAL A 22 44.62 -34.53 6.65
C VAL A 22 44.19 -33.06 6.52
N GLN A 23 44.57 -32.38 5.43
CA GLN A 23 44.19 -31.00 5.18
C GLN A 23 42.68 -30.83 4.99
N ARG A 24 41.98 -31.83 4.46
CA ARG A 24 40.51 -31.84 4.33
C ARG A 24 39.82 -32.17 5.65
N ALA A 25 40.35 -33.10 6.42
CA ALA A 25 39.80 -33.51 7.72
C ALA A 25 40.00 -32.45 8.81
N ALA A 26 41.07 -31.65 8.73
CA ALA A 26 41.37 -30.57 9.66
C ALA A 26 40.58 -29.26 9.39
N ARG A 27 39.67 -29.25 8.40
CA ARG A 27 38.89 -28.03 8.08
C ARG A 27 37.86 -27.75 9.16
N PRO A 28 37.74 -26.50 9.64
CA PRO A 28 36.74 -26.14 10.61
C PRO A 28 35.34 -26.28 10.00
N VAL A 29 34.43 -26.91 10.73
CA VAL A 29 33.02 -27.02 10.36
C VAL A 29 32.26 -25.91 11.10
N PRO A 30 31.37 -25.15 10.43
CA PRO A 30 30.57 -24.14 11.11
C PRO A 30 29.71 -24.76 12.20
N VAL A 31 29.80 -24.21 13.40
CA VAL A 31 28.89 -24.54 14.50
C VAL A 31 27.60 -23.75 14.27
N LEU A 32 26.47 -24.45 14.17
CA LEU A 32 25.16 -23.85 13.92
C LEU A 32 24.26 -24.00 15.15
N PRO A 33 23.29 -23.10 15.33
CA PRO A 33 22.24 -23.27 16.33
C PRO A 33 21.46 -24.58 16.08
N GLU A 34 20.83 -25.11 17.12
CA GLU A 34 19.92 -26.24 16.96
C GLU A 34 18.80 -25.91 15.98
N LYS A 35 18.43 -26.86 15.11
CA LYS A 35 17.41 -26.65 14.06
C LYS A 35 16.06 -26.21 14.62
N THR A 36 15.72 -26.65 15.83
CA THR A 36 14.50 -26.28 16.56
C THR A 36 14.47 -24.82 17.00
N LEU A 37 15.63 -24.18 17.16
CA LEU A 37 15.79 -22.78 17.56
C LEU A 37 15.95 -21.84 16.36
N MET A 38 15.98 -22.38 15.14
CA MET A 38 16.09 -21.60 13.90
C MET A 38 14.75 -21.50 13.20
N ASN A 39 14.55 -20.38 12.49
CA ASN A 39 13.46 -20.28 11.53
C ASN A 39 13.59 -21.41 10.49
N PRO A 40 12.55 -22.23 10.25
CA PRO A 40 12.61 -23.37 9.32
C PRO A 40 13.04 -22.99 7.90
N LEU A 41 12.59 -21.83 7.40
CA LEU A 41 12.95 -21.33 6.07
C LEU A 41 14.44 -20.95 6.01
N PHE A 42 14.93 -20.26 7.04
CA PHE A 42 16.34 -19.92 7.15
C PHE A 42 17.22 -21.18 7.28
N ALA A 43 16.77 -22.16 8.06
CA ALA A 43 17.49 -23.40 8.30
C ALA A 43 17.71 -24.21 7.01
N GLU A 44 16.77 -24.13 6.05
CA GLU A 44 16.92 -24.68 4.69
C GLU A 44 17.87 -23.82 3.83
N ASP A 45 17.62 -22.51 3.78
CA ASP A 45 18.33 -21.59 2.89
C ASP A 45 19.82 -21.47 3.21
N ILE A 46 20.22 -21.67 4.47
CA ILE A 46 21.62 -21.60 4.88
C ILE A 46 22.41 -22.89 4.59
N GLN A 47 21.75 -24.04 4.35
CA GLN A 47 22.44 -25.32 4.13
C GLN A 47 23.43 -25.30 2.96
N PRO A 48 23.09 -24.74 1.78
CA PRO A 48 24.04 -24.66 0.67
C PRO A 48 25.27 -23.84 1.05
N LEU A 49 25.06 -22.73 1.76
CA LEU A 49 26.15 -21.85 2.20
C LEU A 49 27.05 -22.54 3.24
N VAL A 50 26.47 -23.26 4.20
CA VAL A 50 27.23 -24.04 5.19
C VAL A 50 28.07 -25.12 4.52
N LYS A 51 27.49 -25.85 3.55
CA LYS A 51 28.23 -26.84 2.76
C LYS A 51 29.36 -26.19 1.98
N GLN A 52 29.12 -25.03 1.37
CA GLN A 52 30.13 -24.28 0.64
C GLN A 52 31.28 -23.85 1.56
N VAL A 53 30.98 -23.28 2.72
CA VAL A 53 31.99 -22.87 3.72
C VAL A 53 32.86 -24.05 4.16
N ALA A 54 32.26 -25.20 4.44
CA ALA A 54 33.00 -26.41 4.81
C ALA A 54 33.89 -26.94 3.67
N GLN A 55 33.52 -26.68 2.41
CA GLN A 55 34.26 -27.12 1.23
C GLN A 55 35.38 -26.16 0.82
N THR A 56 35.19 -24.85 0.93
CA THR A 56 36.16 -23.84 0.46
C THR A 56 37.11 -23.41 1.58
N ASN A 57 36.62 -23.36 2.82
CA ASN A 57 37.29 -22.71 3.96
C ASN A 57 37.82 -21.30 3.63
N ASN A 58 37.07 -20.57 2.80
CA ASN A 58 37.42 -19.22 2.36
C ASN A 58 36.89 -18.18 3.35
N ALA A 59 37.70 -17.17 3.65
CA ALA A 59 37.33 -16.07 4.53
C ALA A 59 36.08 -15.30 4.06
N TYR A 60 35.86 -15.17 2.74
CA TYR A 60 34.65 -14.52 2.20
C TYR A 60 33.38 -15.34 2.44
N ASP A 61 33.45 -16.67 2.32
CA ASP A 61 32.30 -17.55 2.55
C ASP A 61 31.96 -17.58 4.05
N TRP A 62 32.99 -17.63 4.91
CA TRP A 62 32.83 -17.51 6.37
C TRP A 62 32.23 -16.15 6.77
N MET A 63 32.63 -15.06 6.12
CA MET A 63 32.04 -13.74 6.34
C MET A 63 30.55 -13.73 5.98
N ARG A 64 30.18 -14.28 4.81
CA ARG A 64 28.77 -14.37 4.38
C ARG A 64 27.94 -15.20 5.34
N LEU A 65 28.46 -16.33 5.81
CA LEU A 65 27.78 -17.17 6.79
C LEU A 65 27.61 -16.45 8.13
N GLY A 66 28.64 -15.76 8.60
CA GLY A 66 28.58 -14.93 9.79
C GLY A 66 27.54 -13.82 9.69
N GLU A 67 27.49 -13.10 8.56
CA GLU A 67 26.48 -12.05 8.31
C GLU A 67 25.06 -12.63 8.24
N ALA A 68 24.87 -13.81 7.64
CA ALA A 68 23.57 -14.47 7.61
C ALA A 68 23.09 -14.86 9.01
N LEU A 69 23.97 -15.44 9.84
CA LEU A 69 23.68 -15.77 11.23
C LEU A 69 23.45 -14.52 12.08
N LEU A 70 24.22 -13.46 11.84
CA LEU A 70 24.07 -12.17 12.49
C LEU A 70 22.71 -11.55 12.21
N GLY A 71 22.28 -11.63 10.94
CA GLY A 71 20.96 -11.21 10.48
C GLY A 71 19.87 -11.84 11.35
N GLN A 72 19.88 -13.16 11.53
CA GLN A 72 18.92 -13.90 12.36
C GLN A 72 19.02 -13.64 13.88
N GLY A 73 19.98 -12.83 14.34
CA GLY A 73 20.22 -12.62 15.76
C GLY A 73 20.98 -13.76 16.46
N ASN A 74 21.61 -14.67 15.72
CA ASN A 74 22.42 -15.76 16.26
C ASN A 74 23.85 -15.29 16.58
N TYR A 75 23.98 -14.34 17.51
CA TYR A 75 25.22 -13.60 17.78
C TYR A 75 26.41 -14.48 18.16
N SER A 76 26.22 -15.50 19.01
CA SER A 76 27.32 -16.38 19.43
C SER A 76 27.87 -17.23 18.29
N HIS A 77 26.99 -17.73 17.40
CA HIS A 77 27.41 -18.52 16.24
C HIS A 77 28.05 -17.64 15.16
N ALA A 78 27.49 -16.44 14.95
CA ALA A 78 28.08 -15.44 14.07
C ALA A 78 29.49 -15.03 14.53
N GLU A 79 29.70 -14.84 15.84
CA GLU A 79 31.03 -14.55 16.41
C GLU A 79 32.06 -15.62 16.04
N LEU A 80 31.72 -16.92 16.14
CA LEU A 80 32.62 -18.01 15.77
C LEU A 80 33.01 -17.93 14.29
N CYS A 81 32.05 -17.65 13.41
CA CYS A 81 32.33 -17.43 12.00
C CYS A 81 33.28 -16.24 11.79
N PHE A 82 33.03 -15.09 12.43
CA PHE A 82 33.89 -13.91 12.27
C PHE A 82 35.28 -14.10 12.88
N ARG A 83 35.42 -14.87 13.97
CA ARG A 83 36.74 -15.27 14.51
C ARG A 83 37.50 -16.14 13.52
N GLN A 84 36.83 -17.04 12.82
CA GLN A 84 37.45 -17.82 11.76
C GLN A 84 37.90 -16.93 10.59
N VAL A 85 37.10 -15.91 10.23
CA VAL A 85 37.51 -14.89 9.25
C VAL A 85 38.75 -14.14 9.74
N ALA A 86 38.78 -13.69 11.00
CA ALA A 86 39.94 -12.99 11.56
C ALA A 86 41.19 -13.89 11.63
N HIS A 87 41.04 -15.21 11.77
CA HIS A 87 42.16 -16.14 11.68
C HIS A 87 42.72 -16.25 10.26
N LEU A 88 41.85 -16.30 9.25
CA LEU A 88 42.23 -16.38 7.84
C LEU A 88 42.69 -15.02 7.27
N MET A 89 42.17 -13.92 7.79
CA MET A 89 42.49 -12.54 7.41
C MET A 89 42.68 -11.64 8.66
N PRO A 90 43.87 -11.69 9.30
CA PRO A 90 44.13 -10.98 10.57
C PRO A 90 44.02 -9.45 10.50
N GLU A 91 44.15 -8.87 9.31
CA GLU A 91 44.07 -7.42 9.11
C GLU A 91 42.65 -6.93 8.81
N SER A 92 41.66 -7.83 8.73
CA SER A 92 40.28 -7.47 8.40
C SER A 92 39.61 -6.66 9.53
N ARG A 93 39.50 -5.34 9.32
CA ARG A 93 38.75 -4.44 10.21
C ARG A 93 37.28 -4.81 10.33
N LEU A 94 36.67 -5.20 9.21
CA LEU A 94 35.27 -5.61 9.18
C LEU A 94 35.02 -6.82 10.08
N ALA A 95 35.87 -7.85 10.00
CA ALA A 95 35.75 -9.03 10.87
C ALA A 95 35.88 -8.66 12.36
N GLU A 96 36.89 -7.87 12.73
CA GLU A 96 37.08 -7.40 14.12
C GLU A 96 35.88 -6.57 14.62
N SER A 97 35.34 -5.67 13.78
CA SER A 97 34.16 -4.86 14.10
C SER A 97 32.91 -5.74 14.31
N ARG A 98 32.72 -6.77 13.48
CA ARG A 98 31.61 -7.72 13.64
C ARG A 98 31.74 -8.59 14.88
N ILE A 99 32.95 -9.01 15.25
CA ILE A 99 33.20 -9.70 16.52
C ILE A 99 32.81 -8.79 17.68
N ALA A 100 33.29 -7.54 17.70
CA ALA A 100 32.98 -6.57 18.74
C ALA A 100 31.47 -6.33 18.89
N TYR A 101 30.75 -6.24 17.78
CA TYR A 101 29.29 -6.13 17.78
C TYR A 101 28.62 -7.39 18.36
N CYS A 102 29.06 -8.60 18.00
CA CYS A 102 28.51 -9.83 18.59
C CYS A 102 28.75 -9.92 20.10
N LEU A 103 29.94 -9.49 20.56
CA LEU A 103 30.28 -9.42 21.99
C LEU A 103 29.35 -8.46 22.74
N GLU A 104 29.08 -7.28 22.17
CA GLU A 104 28.13 -6.32 22.72
C GLU A 104 26.73 -6.94 22.87
N ARG A 105 26.23 -7.59 21.82
CA ARG A 105 24.88 -8.18 21.81
C ARG A 105 24.73 -9.37 22.76
N THR A 106 25.84 -9.96 23.18
CA THR A 106 25.88 -11.06 24.17
C THR A 106 26.26 -10.60 25.58
N GLY A 107 26.37 -9.28 25.81
CA GLY A 107 26.64 -8.69 27.13
C GLY A 107 28.12 -8.65 27.54
N ARG A 108 29.05 -9.05 26.66
CA ARG A 108 30.51 -8.98 26.89
C ARG A 108 31.06 -7.61 26.48
N THR A 109 30.52 -6.55 27.08
CA THR A 109 30.77 -5.15 26.70
C THR A 109 32.22 -4.72 26.90
N ALA A 110 32.90 -5.15 27.96
CA ALA A 110 34.31 -4.82 28.21
C ALA A 110 35.23 -5.35 27.09
N GLN A 111 35.05 -6.60 26.67
CA GLN A 111 35.80 -7.22 25.57
C GLN A 111 35.49 -6.54 24.23
N SER A 112 34.22 -6.18 24.00
CA SER A 112 33.80 -5.41 22.82
C SER A 112 34.51 -4.06 22.76
N SER A 113 34.52 -3.31 23.86
CA SER A 113 35.17 -2.00 23.97
C SER A 113 36.68 -2.07 23.74
N GLU A 114 37.36 -3.13 24.20
CA GLU A 114 38.79 -3.36 23.93
C GLU A 114 39.07 -3.51 22.42
N ILE A 115 38.25 -4.29 21.71
CA ILE A 115 38.39 -4.46 20.26
C ILE A 115 38.14 -3.13 19.54
N TYR A 116 37.09 -2.38 19.91
CA TYR A 116 36.83 -1.07 19.31
C TYR A 116 37.94 -0.05 19.57
N ARG A 117 38.55 -0.05 20.77
CA ARG A 117 39.73 0.79 21.06
C ARG A 117 40.91 0.39 20.18
N LYS A 118 41.18 -0.91 20.02
CA LYS A 118 42.22 -1.41 19.10
C LYS A 118 41.99 -0.95 17.66
N LEU A 119 40.74 -0.98 17.18
CA LEU A 119 40.37 -0.49 15.85
C LEU A 119 40.60 1.02 15.69
N ASN A 120 40.26 1.80 16.72
CA ASN A 120 40.43 3.25 16.74
C ASN A 120 41.89 3.71 16.67
N HIS A 121 42.84 2.93 17.21
CA HIS A 121 44.27 3.29 17.23
C HIS A 121 45.03 2.96 15.93
N ARG A 122 44.42 2.28 14.94
CA ARG A 122 45.10 1.95 13.68
C ARG A 122 45.19 3.22 12.81
N SER A 123 46.41 3.64 12.47
CA SER A 123 46.66 4.85 11.67
C SER A 123 46.23 4.66 10.20
N ASP A 124 45.05 5.13 9.85
CA ASP A 124 44.57 5.22 8.47
C ASP A 124 43.71 6.47 8.29
N SER A 125 44.11 7.33 7.36
CA SER A 125 43.48 8.62 7.09
C SER A 125 42.35 8.55 6.05
N SER A 126 41.99 7.36 5.57
CA SER A 126 40.94 7.16 4.58
C SER A 126 39.56 7.64 5.08
N ARG A 127 38.66 8.00 4.15
CA ARG A 127 37.30 8.42 4.47
C ARG A 127 36.49 7.31 5.14
N GLU A 128 36.74 6.06 4.77
CA GLU A 128 36.12 4.88 5.36
C GLU A 128 36.62 4.63 6.77
N ALA A 129 37.93 4.71 7.00
CA ALA A 129 38.52 4.62 8.33
C ALA A 129 37.95 5.67 9.29
N LYS A 130 37.77 6.92 8.84
CA LYS A 130 37.14 7.98 9.66
C LYS A 130 35.69 7.64 10.05
N ARG A 131 34.91 7.01 9.16
CA ARG A 131 33.54 6.57 9.45
C ARG A 131 33.52 5.41 10.44
N GLU A 132 34.39 4.43 10.25
CA GLU A 132 34.55 3.31 11.18
C GLU A 132 35.00 3.78 12.57
N GLN A 133 35.88 4.78 12.61
CA GLN A 133 36.34 5.42 13.83
C GLN A 133 35.19 6.08 14.60
N MET A 134 34.36 6.87 13.90
CA MET A 134 33.16 7.47 14.48
C MET A 134 32.19 6.40 14.99
N GLN A 135 32.00 5.29 14.27
CA GLN A 135 31.17 4.19 14.74
C GLN A 135 31.76 3.54 16.00
N ALA A 136 33.07 3.25 16.01
CA ALA A 136 33.74 2.61 17.14
C ALA A 136 33.64 3.47 18.41
N LEU A 137 33.89 4.78 18.32
CA LEU A 137 33.73 5.71 19.44
C LEU A 137 32.30 5.73 19.98
N TYR A 138 31.32 5.71 19.08
CA TYR A 138 29.90 5.62 19.46
C TYR A 138 29.58 4.33 20.21
N GLU A 139 30.05 3.17 19.74
CA GLU A 139 29.79 1.89 20.41
C GLU A 139 30.50 1.77 21.76
N ILE A 140 31.73 2.30 21.90
CA ILE A 140 32.41 2.37 23.20
C ILE A 140 31.58 3.23 24.17
N GLY A 141 31.09 4.40 23.74
CA GLY A 141 30.22 5.25 24.56
C GLY A 141 28.91 4.56 24.95
N ARG A 142 28.31 3.77 24.05
CA ARG A 142 27.13 2.94 24.32
C ARG A 142 27.42 1.83 25.33
N ASN A 143 28.59 1.21 25.26
CA ASN A 143 29.02 0.20 26.23
C ASN A 143 29.28 0.82 27.60
N ALA A 144 29.91 2.00 27.65
CA ALA A 144 30.08 2.75 28.90
C ALA A 144 28.72 3.08 29.56
N LEU A 145 27.69 3.45 28.79
CA LEU A 145 26.33 3.62 29.33
C LEU A 145 25.73 2.31 29.88
N ARG A 146 26.04 1.15 29.30
CA ARG A 146 25.58 -0.16 29.81
C ARG A 146 26.32 -0.59 31.08
N GLU A 147 27.56 -0.14 31.23
CA GLU A 147 28.41 -0.33 32.40
C GLU A 147 28.19 0.76 33.45
N GLU A 148 27.15 1.59 33.28
CA GLU A 148 26.79 2.71 34.17
C GLU A 148 27.87 3.79 34.34
N ASN A 149 28.88 3.82 33.46
CA ASN A 149 29.90 4.87 33.41
C ASN A 149 29.45 6.03 32.52
N THR A 150 28.62 6.91 33.07
CA THR A 150 28.04 8.06 32.36
C THR A 150 29.07 9.13 31.98
N GLU A 151 30.12 9.32 32.80
CA GLU A 151 31.18 10.30 32.56
C GLU A 151 32.02 9.94 31.32
N GLU A 152 32.45 8.67 31.21
CA GLU A 152 33.18 8.18 30.04
C GLU A 152 32.31 8.24 28.79
N ALA A 153 31.03 7.87 28.90
CA ALA A 153 30.08 7.94 27.79
C ALA A 153 29.88 9.39 27.28
N GLU A 154 29.67 10.35 28.19
CA GLU A 154 29.52 11.76 27.82
C GLU A 154 30.75 12.28 27.08
N LYS A 155 31.95 12.01 27.61
CA LYS A 155 33.22 12.40 26.99
C LYS A 155 33.33 11.85 25.57
N LEU A 156 33.08 10.56 25.38
CA LEU A 156 33.18 9.91 24.07
C LEU A 156 32.17 10.46 23.06
N PHE A 157 30.94 10.77 23.48
CA PHE A 157 29.96 11.37 22.58
C PHE A 157 30.31 12.82 22.20
N ARG A 158 30.93 13.59 23.11
CA ARG A 158 31.42 14.95 22.83
C ARG A 158 32.59 14.94 21.85
N GLU A 159 33.48 13.95 21.93
CA GLU A 159 34.56 13.78 20.95
C GLU A 159 34.03 13.40 19.56
N ASN A 160 32.81 12.85 19.49
CA ASN A 160 32.20 12.32 18.27
C ASN A 160 30.95 13.09 17.83
N LEU A 161 30.94 14.42 17.96
CA LEU A 161 29.80 15.22 17.51
C LEU A 161 29.56 15.11 16.00
N GLY A 162 30.54 14.81 15.15
CA GLY A 162 30.30 14.63 13.72
C GLY A 162 29.31 13.51 13.36
N PHE A 163 29.02 12.61 14.30
CA PHE A 163 28.17 11.45 14.09
C PHE A 163 26.78 11.65 14.72
N LEU A 164 25.74 11.71 13.88
CA LEU A 164 24.37 11.97 14.33
C LEU A 164 23.87 11.04 15.45
N PRO A 165 24.14 9.72 15.44
CA PRO A 165 23.77 8.85 16.56
C PRO A 165 24.44 9.22 17.88
N ALA A 166 25.71 9.65 17.86
CA ALA A 166 26.41 10.11 19.07
C ALA A 166 25.81 11.41 19.61
N ARG A 167 25.53 12.39 18.73
CA ARG A 167 24.80 13.62 19.12
C ARG A 167 23.45 13.30 19.77
N TYR A 168 22.71 12.34 19.21
CA TYR A 168 21.42 11.92 19.77
C TYR A 168 21.57 11.33 21.18
N GLN A 169 22.53 10.43 21.41
CA GLN A 169 22.75 9.86 22.75
C GLN A 169 23.23 10.92 23.75
N LEU A 170 24.10 11.85 23.33
CA LEU A 170 24.54 12.97 24.16
C LEU A 170 23.36 13.87 24.55
N ALA A 171 22.55 14.31 23.58
CA ALA A 171 21.38 15.13 23.86
C ALA A 171 20.40 14.43 24.83
N LYS A 172 20.20 13.12 24.65
CA LYS A 172 19.37 12.32 25.57
C LYS A 172 19.96 12.24 26.98
N LEU A 173 21.29 12.11 27.11
CA LEU A 173 21.99 12.08 28.39
C LEU A 173 21.90 13.44 29.10
N LEU A 174 22.05 14.54 28.37
CA LEU A 174 21.95 15.90 28.88
C LEU A 174 20.54 16.22 29.41
N ILE A 175 19.49 15.87 28.66
CA ILE A 175 18.09 16.00 29.12
C ILE A 175 17.88 15.22 30.43
N ARG A 176 18.38 13.98 30.50
CA ARG A 176 18.25 13.14 31.71
C ARG A 176 19.01 13.67 32.93
N THR A 177 20.02 14.51 32.72
CA THR A 177 20.87 15.09 33.78
C THR A 177 20.53 16.56 34.06
N ASP A 178 19.32 16.99 33.67
CA ASP A 178 18.79 18.34 33.89
C ASP A 178 19.54 19.47 33.18
N ARG A 179 20.15 19.15 32.03
CA ARG A 179 20.91 20.08 31.18
C ARG A 179 20.24 20.26 29.81
N ALA A 180 18.94 20.52 29.83
CA ALA A 180 18.11 20.63 28.63
C ALA A 180 18.55 21.76 27.67
N ASP A 181 19.04 22.89 28.21
CA ASP A 181 19.52 24.02 27.40
C ASP A 181 20.69 23.65 26.48
N GLU A 182 21.63 22.87 27.02
CA GLU A 182 22.77 22.37 26.25
C GLU A 182 22.32 21.34 25.21
N ALA A 183 21.35 20.50 25.55
CA ALA A 183 20.77 19.53 24.63
C ALA A 183 20.06 20.22 23.45
N LEU A 184 19.30 21.30 23.70
CA LEU A 184 18.57 22.05 22.68
C LEU A 184 19.51 22.56 21.58
N SER A 185 20.67 23.09 21.95
CA SER A 185 21.67 23.57 20.98
C SER A 185 22.12 22.47 20.02
N LEU A 186 22.39 21.28 20.56
CA LEU A 186 22.77 20.11 19.76
C LEU A 186 21.62 19.61 18.89
N ILE A 187 20.39 19.57 19.43
CA ILE A 187 19.20 19.07 18.73
C ILE A 187 18.83 19.98 17.57
N VAL A 188 18.87 21.30 17.75
CA VAL A 188 18.58 22.28 16.69
C VAL A 188 19.59 22.14 15.55
N GLU A 189 20.88 21.99 15.85
CA GLU A 189 21.90 21.76 14.82
C GLU A 189 21.65 20.44 14.06
N SER A 190 21.27 19.37 14.78
CA SER A 190 20.91 18.09 14.16
C SER A 190 19.66 18.18 13.29
N LEU A 191 18.62 18.92 13.71
CA LEU A 191 17.41 19.12 12.93
C LEU A 191 17.65 19.96 11.67
N ARG A 192 18.67 20.83 11.63
CA ARG A 192 19.07 21.48 10.36
C ARG A 192 19.56 20.47 9.33
N GLN A 193 20.22 19.39 9.76
CA GLN A 193 20.69 18.32 8.87
C GLN A 193 19.60 17.31 8.55
N VAL A 194 18.74 16.99 9.52
CA VAL A 194 17.63 16.01 9.38
C VAL A 194 16.29 16.58 9.87
N PRO A 195 15.65 17.49 9.09
CA PRO A 195 14.51 18.30 9.56
C PRO A 195 13.26 17.52 9.99
N ARG A 196 13.05 16.31 9.45
CA ARG A 196 11.88 15.46 9.74
C ARG A 196 12.20 14.26 10.63
N SER A 197 13.32 14.30 11.34
CA SER A 197 13.71 13.19 12.22
C SER A 197 12.83 13.12 13.46
N LEU A 198 11.96 12.11 13.53
CA LEU A 198 11.08 11.85 14.68
C LEU A 198 11.88 11.79 16.00
N LYS A 199 13.06 11.17 15.98
CA LYS A 199 13.91 11.00 17.15
C LYS A 199 14.37 12.33 17.73
N PHE A 200 14.81 13.27 16.88
CA PHE A 200 15.30 14.57 17.34
C PHE A 200 14.15 15.50 17.72
N LEU A 201 13.01 15.46 17.00
CA LEU A 201 11.81 16.20 17.36
C LEU A 201 11.25 15.76 18.73
N GLU A 202 11.29 14.46 19.04
CA GLU A 202 10.86 13.95 20.34
C GLU A 202 11.77 14.47 21.47
N LEU A 203 13.10 14.47 21.28
CA LEU A 203 14.03 15.04 22.26
C LEU A 203 13.84 16.55 22.40
N GLN A 204 13.61 17.27 21.31
CA GLN A 204 13.36 18.72 21.32
C GLN A 204 12.12 19.05 22.16
N ARG A 205 11.02 18.31 21.97
CA ARG A 205 9.80 18.47 22.76
C ARG A 205 10.06 18.25 24.25
N ARG A 206 10.77 17.18 24.61
CA ARG A 206 11.12 16.87 26.01
C ARG A 206 12.00 17.96 26.62
N ALA A 207 12.95 18.48 25.86
CA ALA A 207 13.82 19.55 26.33
C ALA A 207 13.04 20.85 26.58
N PHE A 208 12.15 21.26 25.67
CA PHE A 208 11.28 22.44 25.88
C PHE A 208 10.30 22.27 27.06
N GLN A 209 9.79 21.06 27.29
CA GLN A 209 8.98 20.78 28.48
C GLN A 209 9.77 20.96 29.79
N GLN A 210 11.08 20.69 29.76
CA GLN A 210 11.96 20.79 30.91
C GLN A 210 12.45 22.23 31.15
N THR A 211 12.68 23.01 30.10
CA THR A 211 13.03 24.44 30.21
C THR A 211 11.83 25.33 30.55
N GLY A 212 10.60 24.82 30.40
CA GLY A 212 9.36 25.53 30.68
C GLY A 212 8.76 26.26 29.47
N ASP A 213 9.33 26.09 28.28
CA ASP A 213 8.87 26.70 27.03
C ASP A 213 7.71 25.90 26.42
N LEU A 214 6.54 25.95 27.06
CA LEU A 214 5.38 25.14 26.70
C LEU A 214 4.87 25.39 25.28
N GLU A 215 4.95 26.64 24.79
CA GLU A 215 4.53 27.00 23.43
C GLU A 215 5.40 26.29 22.37
N LEU A 216 6.72 26.29 22.55
CA LEU A 216 7.65 25.62 21.64
C LEU A 216 7.52 24.10 21.74
N ALA A 217 7.21 23.56 22.92
CA ALA A 217 6.90 22.15 23.09
C ALA A 217 5.66 21.73 22.31
N GLU A 218 4.60 22.54 22.33
CA GLU A 218 3.36 22.28 21.59
C GLU A 218 3.57 22.38 20.08
N GLN A 219 4.27 23.43 19.61
CA GLN A 219 4.65 23.56 18.20
C GLN A 219 5.47 22.33 17.72
N THR A 220 6.41 21.86 18.54
CA THR A 220 7.20 20.67 18.24
C THR A 220 6.35 19.40 18.21
N ALA A 221 5.33 19.29 19.07
CA ALA A 221 4.40 18.16 19.08
C ALA A 221 3.58 18.09 17.78
N GLN A 222 3.08 19.24 17.29
CA GLN A 222 2.38 19.32 16.01
C GLN A 222 3.29 18.95 14.83
N LEU A 223 4.56 19.37 14.87
CA LEU A 223 5.55 18.97 13.86
C LEU A 223 5.81 17.46 13.90
N LEU A 224 5.88 16.85 15.08
CA LEU A 224 6.07 15.41 15.25
C LEU A 224 4.89 14.62 14.68
N GLU A 225 3.66 15.04 14.95
CA GLU A 225 2.44 14.44 14.40
C GLU A 225 2.43 14.49 12.86
N ARG A 226 2.69 15.68 12.28
CA ARG A 226 2.80 15.84 10.82
C ARG A 226 3.94 15.02 10.21
N ALA A 227 5.06 14.91 10.91
CA ALA A 227 6.21 14.13 10.45
C ALA A 227 5.89 12.64 10.34
N GLN A 228 5.07 12.08 11.25
CA GLN A 228 4.65 10.67 11.19
C GLN A 228 3.85 10.35 9.92
N HIS A 229 3.07 11.31 9.40
CA HIS A 229 2.27 11.14 8.18
C HIS A 229 3.00 11.49 6.88
N THR A 230 4.19 12.10 6.96
CA THR A 230 4.95 12.58 5.79
C THR A 230 6.25 11.83 5.54
N ILE A 231 6.58 10.82 6.35
CA ILE A 231 7.69 9.91 6.05
C ILE A 231 7.22 8.94 4.98
N PRO A 232 7.69 9.05 3.72
CA PRO A 232 7.46 8.01 2.75
C PRO A 232 8.11 6.75 3.29
N LEU A 233 7.31 5.73 3.56
CA LEU A 233 7.79 4.36 3.72
C LEU A 233 8.29 3.93 2.34
N HIS A 234 9.53 4.30 2.00
CA HIS A 234 10.16 3.78 0.81
C HIS A 234 10.27 2.26 0.99
N PRO A 235 9.84 1.42 0.02
CA PRO A 235 9.96 -0.04 0.10
C PRO A 235 11.42 -0.50 0.33
N GLY A 236 12.39 0.36 0.02
CA GLY A 236 13.82 0.18 0.29
C GLY A 236 14.37 0.96 1.48
N SER A 237 13.56 1.48 2.38
CA SER A 237 14.05 2.28 3.52
C SER A 237 14.83 1.42 4.52
N ASN A 238 15.98 1.94 4.99
CA ASN A 238 16.89 1.33 5.97
C ASN A 238 16.23 0.96 7.31
N PHE A 239 14.95 1.30 7.52
CA PHE A 239 14.16 0.82 8.66
C PHE A 239 13.77 -0.66 8.49
N ILE A 240 13.46 -1.07 7.26
CA ILE A 240 13.15 -2.47 6.93
C ILE A 240 14.44 -3.22 6.60
N GLU A 241 15.52 -2.58 6.15
CA GLU A 241 16.76 -3.27 5.74
C GLU A 241 17.36 -4.26 6.78
N PRO A 242 17.41 -3.94 8.10
CA PRO A 242 17.82 -4.92 9.11
C PRO A 242 16.85 -6.10 9.19
N PHE A 243 15.55 -5.85 9.04
CA PHE A 243 14.51 -6.88 9.00
C PHE A 243 14.47 -7.64 7.64
N ARG A 244 14.85 -7.01 6.51
CA ARG A 244 14.98 -7.61 5.16
C ARG A 244 16.07 -8.67 5.16
N LEU A 245 17.22 -8.35 5.73
CA LEU A 245 18.34 -9.28 5.88
C LEU A 245 18.06 -10.38 6.90
N GLN A 246 17.21 -10.10 7.89
CA GLN A 246 16.93 -10.98 9.00
C GLN A 246 15.89 -12.07 8.69
N TYR A 247 15.12 -12.05 7.59
CA TYR A 247 14.00 -13.02 7.47
C TYR A 247 13.89 -13.88 6.22
N GLY A 248 14.64 -13.64 5.13
CA GLY A 248 14.58 -14.51 3.93
C GLY A 248 13.21 -14.58 3.22
N ILE A 249 12.19 -13.88 3.74
CA ILE A 249 10.82 -13.83 3.26
C ILE A 249 10.77 -13.26 1.83
N ASP A 250 11.64 -12.29 1.52
CA ASP A 250 11.65 -11.61 0.21
C ASP A 250 11.94 -12.56 -0.94
N ARG A 251 12.85 -13.54 -0.80
CA ARG A 251 13.15 -14.48 -1.88
C ARG A 251 11.94 -15.32 -2.24
N ARG A 252 11.23 -15.85 -1.24
CA ARG A 252 10.03 -16.67 -1.50
C ARG A 252 8.82 -15.82 -1.92
N VAL A 253 8.72 -14.57 -1.47
CA VAL A 253 7.72 -13.61 -1.94
C VAL A 253 8.01 -13.15 -3.37
N GLU A 254 9.26 -12.97 -3.75
CA GLU A 254 9.69 -12.61 -5.11
C GLU A 254 9.55 -13.81 -6.07
N GLU A 255 9.90 -15.03 -5.62
CA GLU A 255 9.60 -16.30 -6.31
C GLU A 255 8.08 -16.54 -6.44
N PHE A 256 7.29 -16.16 -5.44
CA PHE A 256 5.83 -16.19 -5.51
C PHE A 256 5.28 -15.14 -6.49
N ASN A 257 5.77 -13.89 -6.42
CA ASN A 257 5.37 -12.80 -7.31
C ASN A 257 5.73 -13.06 -8.78
N THR A 258 6.84 -13.74 -9.05
CA THR A 258 7.20 -14.20 -10.40
C THR A 258 6.32 -15.35 -10.88
N GLN A 259 5.70 -16.13 -9.97
CA GLN A 259 4.73 -17.17 -10.29
C GLN A 259 3.29 -16.66 -10.48
N ILE A 260 2.95 -15.45 -10.01
CA ILE A 260 1.62 -14.82 -10.18
C ILE A 260 1.23 -14.66 -11.66
N GLY A 261 2.21 -14.57 -12.57
CA GLY A 261 1.95 -14.52 -14.01
C GLY A 261 1.57 -15.87 -14.65
N ASN A 262 1.82 -17.01 -13.98
CA ASN A 262 1.85 -18.33 -14.61
C ASN A 262 0.98 -19.40 -13.90
N ALA A 263 0.35 -19.11 -12.76
CA ALA A 263 -0.37 -20.10 -11.94
C ALA A 263 -1.85 -19.73 -11.70
N SER A 264 -2.70 -20.74 -11.45
CA SER A 264 -4.12 -20.55 -11.15
C SER A 264 -4.34 -20.05 -9.72
N LEU A 265 -5.32 -19.16 -9.49
CA LEU A 265 -5.63 -18.57 -8.17
C LEU A 265 -5.75 -19.62 -7.02
N PRO A 266 -6.38 -20.79 -7.22
CA PRO A 266 -6.50 -21.80 -6.16
C PRO A 266 -5.17 -22.45 -5.74
N GLU A 267 -4.21 -22.60 -6.66
CA GLU A 267 -2.87 -23.11 -6.34
C GLU A 267 -2.05 -22.09 -5.54
N LEU A 268 -2.23 -20.80 -5.83
CA LEU A 268 -1.57 -19.71 -5.12
C LEU A 268 -2.11 -19.57 -3.69
N GLU A 269 -3.42 -19.72 -3.51
CA GLU A 269 -4.07 -19.76 -2.20
C GLU A 269 -3.58 -20.95 -1.37
N THR A 270 -3.52 -22.15 -1.95
CA THR A 270 -3.04 -23.35 -1.27
C THR A 270 -1.59 -23.20 -0.81
N LYS A 271 -0.70 -22.65 -1.66
CA LYS A 271 0.70 -22.37 -1.32
C LYS A 271 0.85 -21.31 -0.24
N LEU A 272 0.00 -20.28 -0.26
CA LEU A 272 -0.03 -19.23 0.76
C LEU A 272 -0.47 -19.81 2.11
N VAL A 273 -1.51 -20.64 2.12
CA VAL A 273 -1.98 -21.35 3.32
C VAL A 273 -0.90 -22.29 3.86
N THR A 274 -0.21 -23.05 3.00
CA THR A 274 0.90 -23.91 3.49
C THR A 274 2.07 -23.11 4.07
N LEU A 275 2.32 -21.90 3.55
CA LEU A 275 3.34 -21.00 4.09
C LEU A 275 2.91 -20.45 5.45
N ILE A 276 1.62 -20.12 5.60
CA ILE A 276 1.01 -19.65 6.85
C ILE A 276 1.03 -20.75 7.91
N ASP A 277 0.56 -21.97 7.60
CA ASP A 277 0.56 -23.12 8.51
C ASP A 277 1.97 -23.43 9.04
N ARG A 278 2.99 -23.30 8.19
CA ARG A 278 4.41 -23.50 8.59
C ARG A 278 4.95 -22.37 9.47
N LEU A 279 4.37 -21.18 9.42
CA LEU A 279 4.71 -20.05 10.27
C LEU A 279 3.92 -20.07 11.59
N GLU A 280 2.76 -20.73 11.64
CA GLU A 280 1.93 -20.88 12.84
C GLU A 280 2.56 -21.75 13.93
N ASP A 281 3.42 -22.70 13.56
CA ASP A 281 4.08 -23.63 14.49
C ASP A 281 5.23 -23.00 15.32
N SER A 282 5.51 -21.69 15.22
CA SER A 282 6.64 -21.06 15.94
C SER A 282 6.28 -19.78 16.73
N PRO A 283 6.66 -19.68 18.03
CA PRO A 283 6.21 -18.63 18.95
C PRO A 283 7.02 -17.31 18.86
N SER A 284 7.38 -16.85 17.67
CA SER A 284 8.27 -15.68 17.51
C SER A 284 7.57 -14.39 17.07
N THR A 285 8.19 -13.25 17.40
CA THR A 285 7.80 -11.85 17.15
C THR A 285 7.36 -11.55 15.70
N HIS A 286 7.75 -12.40 14.75
CA HIS A 286 7.39 -12.34 13.33
C HIS A 286 5.88 -12.46 13.09
N ARG A 287 5.18 -13.23 13.94
CA ARG A 287 3.70 -13.34 13.91
C ARG A 287 3.05 -11.98 14.14
N GLN A 288 3.54 -11.18 15.08
CA GLN A 288 2.96 -9.86 15.37
C GLN A 288 3.25 -8.86 14.27
N VAL A 289 4.46 -8.83 13.71
CA VAL A 289 4.81 -7.88 12.63
C VAL A 289 4.09 -8.23 11.33
N PHE A 290 4.00 -9.50 10.94
CA PHE A 290 3.29 -9.91 9.72
C PHE A 290 1.77 -9.72 9.84
N LEU A 291 1.17 -10.04 11.01
CA LEU A 291 -0.24 -9.77 11.29
C LEU A 291 -0.55 -8.27 11.47
N MET A 292 0.43 -7.42 11.79
CA MET A 292 0.27 -5.95 11.81
C MET A 292 0.45 -5.33 10.42
N LEU A 293 1.33 -5.90 9.59
CA LEU A 293 1.59 -5.39 8.24
C LEU A 293 0.49 -5.78 7.25
N LEU A 294 -0.19 -6.92 7.41
CA LEU A 294 -1.25 -7.31 6.50
C LEU A 294 -2.44 -6.32 6.54
N PRO A 295 -3.00 -5.93 7.71
CA PRO A 295 -4.00 -4.86 7.77
C PRO A 295 -3.45 -3.52 7.30
N ALA A 296 -2.21 -3.16 7.65
CA ALA A 296 -1.63 -1.87 7.26
C ALA A 296 -1.39 -1.74 5.75
N VAL A 297 -0.93 -2.81 5.08
CA VAL A 297 -0.75 -2.85 3.62
C VAL A 297 -2.10 -2.88 2.92
N GLN A 298 -3.08 -3.59 3.45
CA GLN A 298 -4.43 -3.56 2.90
C GLN A 298 -5.10 -2.19 3.09
N GLN A 299 -4.92 -1.53 4.23
CA GLN A 299 -5.35 -0.16 4.47
C GLN A 299 -4.66 0.84 3.55
N ALA A 300 -3.35 0.72 3.33
CA ALA A 300 -2.61 1.59 2.42
C ALA A 300 -3.03 1.39 0.95
N ARG A 301 -3.24 0.14 0.53
CA ARG A 301 -3.79 -0.17 -0.81
C ARG A 301 -5.19 0.38 -0.95
N GLU A 302 -6.03 0.25 0.07
CA GLU A 302 -7.39 0.77 0.05
C GLU A 302 -7.43 2.30 0.03
N ALA A 303 -6.54 2.98 0.78
CA ALA A 303 -6.38 4.43 0.71
C ALA A 303 -5.95 4.89 -0.70
N ALA A 304 -5.07 4.14 -1.37
CA ALA A 304 -4.70 4.40 -2.75
C ALA A 304 -5.88 4.19 -3.72
N ARG A 305 -6.64 3.10 -3.58
CA ARG A 305 -7.83 2.83 -4.40
C ARG A 305 -8.90 3.91 -4.22
N ARG A 306 -9.15 4.36 -2.99
CA ARG A 306 -10.02 5.52 -2.68
C ARG A 306 -9.57 6.79 -3.37
N SER A 307 -8.26 7.05 -3.35
CA SER A 307 -7.70 8.24 -4.00
C SER A 307 -7.91 8.19 -5.51
N THR A 308 -7.85 7.01 -6.12
CA THR A 308 -8.20 6.81 -7.53
C THR A 308 -9.68 7.11 -7.80
N CYS A 309 -10.61 6.57 -7.02
CA CYS A 309 -12.05 6.79 -7.25
C CYS A 309 -12.45 8.27 -7.04
N LYS A 310 -11.84 8.93 -6.03
CA LYS A 310 -11.93 10.40 -5.85
C LYS A 310 -11.41 11.19 -7.07
N ASN A 311 -10.27 10.79 -7.64
CA ASN A 311 -9.71 11.45 -8.81
C ASN A 311 -10.56 11.24 -10.08
N SER A 312 -11.18 10.06 -10.23
CA SER A 312 -12.16 9.80 -11.29
C SER A 312 -13.36 10.76 -11.20
N LEU A 313 -13.95 10.91 -10.01
CA LEU A 313 -15.04 11.88 -9.79
C LEU A 313 -14.61 13.33 -10.07
N LYS A 314 -13.37 13.69 -9.75
CA LYS A 314 -12.83 15.02 -10.09
C LYS A 314 -12.74 15.24 -11.60
N GLN A 315 -12.28 14.25 -12.35
CA GLN A 315 -12.24 14.31 -13.81
C GLN A 315 -13.65 14.36 -14.41
N ILE A 316 -14.59 13.57 -13.87
CA ILE A 316 -16.00 13.65 -14.23
C ILE A 316 -16.56 15.05 -13.95
N GLY A 317 -16.28 15.64 -12.79
CA GLY A 317 -16.73 17.00 -12.46
C GLY A 317 -16.22 18.05 -13.45
N VAL A 318 -14.93 18.01 -13.79
CA VAL A 318 -14.38 18.90 -14.83
C VAL A 318 -15.09 18.70 -16.16
N ALA A 319 -15.37 17.45 -16.55
CA ALA A 319 -16.08 17.14 -17.78
C ALA A 319 -17.54 17.65 -17.76
N PHE A 320 -18.22 17.58 -16.62
CA PHE A 320 -19.57 18.14 -16.43
C PHE A 320 -19.58 19.65 -16.58
N HIS A 321 -18.61 20.36 -16.00
CA HIS A 321 -18.52 21.81 -16.16
C HIS A 321 -18.15 22.21 -17.59
N ASN A 322 -17.25 21.49 -18.27
CA ASN A 322 -16.95 21.73 -19.68
C ASN A 322 -18.17 21.48 -20.59
N TYR A 323 -18.96 20.45 -20.28
CA TYR A 323 -20.25 20.22 -20.95
C TYR A 323 -21.23 21.37 -20.65
N HIS A 324 -21.35 21.80 -19.39
CA HIS A 324 -22.23 22.90 -19.00
C HIS A 324 -21.85 24.22 -19.68
N ASP A 325 -20.56 24.52 -19.81
CA ASP A 325 -20.07 25.74 -20.46
C ASP A 325 -20.51 25.82 -21.93
N THR A 326 -20.55 24.67 -22.62
CA THR A 326 -20.93 24.58 -24.05
C THR A 326 -22.43 24.43 -24.24
N ALA A 327 -23.09 23.54 -23.50
CA ALA A 327 -24.51 23.21 -23.62
C ALA A 327 -25.45 24.11 -22.79
N ARG A 328 -24.89 24.90 -21.86
CA ARG A 328 -25.59 25.74 -20.87
C ARG A 328 -26.44 24.98 -19.83
N THR A 329 -26.39 23.65 -19.86
CA THR A 329 -27.09 22.73 -18.95
C THR A 329 -26.14 21.59 -18.59
N PHE A 330 -26.35 20.96 -17.44
CA PHE A 330 -25.71 19.69 -17.14
C PHE A 330 -26.27 18.59 -18.06
N PRO A 331 -25.50 17.52 -18.31
CA PRO A 331 -26.01 16.41 -19.11
C PRO A 331 -27.19 15.75 -18.38
N PRO A 332 -28.31 15.44 -19.06
CA PRO A 332 -29.39 14.66 -18.46
C PRO A 332 -28.89 13.25 -18.13
N GLY A 333 -29.53 12.60 -17.15
CA GLY A 333 -29.18 11.23 -16.76
C GLY A 333 -29.23 10.27 -17.94
N TRP A 334 -30.26 10.40 -18.79
CA TRP A 334 -30.33 9.81 -20.12
C TRP A 334 -31.38 10.51 -21.00
N ILE A 335 -31.33 10.24 -22.31
CA ILE A 335 -32.27 10.79 -23.30
C ILE A 335 -33.33 9.77 -23.71
N ASP A 336 -34.60 10.15 -23.55
CA ASP A 336 -35.75 9.42 -24.08
C ASP A 336 -36.47 10.25 -25.16
N GLY A 337 -36.80 9.64 -26.29
CA GLY A 337 -37.46 10.31 -27.40
C GLY A 337 -38.99 10.37 -27.32
N ASP A 338 -39.61 9.62 -26.42
CA ASP A 338 -41.08 9.43 -26.38
C ASP A 338 -41.60 9.57 -24.94
N GLN A 339 -42.36 10.64 -24.66
CA GLN A 339 -42.99 10.86 -23.36
C GLN A 339 -44.36 10.16 -23.22
N SER A 340 -44.81 9.40 -24.23
CA SER A 340 -46.07 8.68 -24.19
C SER A 340 -45.84 7.19 -24.00
N LEU A 341 -46.13 6.70 -22.79
CA LEU A 341 -45.98 5.31 -22.35
C LEU A 341 -46.94 4.31 -23.05
N GLY A 342 -47.39 4.61 -24.28
CA GLY A 342 -48.58 4.03 -24.90
C GLY A 342 -48.36 3.10 -26.10
N ASP A 343 -47.23 3.17 -26.82
CA ASP A 343 -47.07 2.39 -28.07
C ASP A 343 -45.83 1.46 -28.06
N PRO A 344 -46.03 0.12 -28.09
CA PRO A 344 -44.95 -0.87 -28.20
C PRO A 344 -44.24 -0.92 -29.57
N ALA A 345 -44.74 -0.20 -30.60
CA ALA A 345 -44.27 -0.35 -31.98
C ALA A 345 -43.46 0.85 -32.52
N GLU A 346 -43.19 1.90 -31.74
CA GLU A 346 -42.65 3.14 -32.31
C GLU A 346 -41.12 3.21 -32.41
N THR A 347 -40.67 3.25 -33.66
CA THR A 347 -39.32 3.53 -34.19
C THR A 347 -38.88 5.00 -34.04
N ALA A 348 -39.47 5.77 -33.12
CA ALA A 348 -39.19 7.19 -32.92
C ALA A 348 -38.24 7.44 -31.72
N ASN A 349 -36.95 7.59 -32.04
CA ASN A 349 -35.92 8.35 -31.30
C ASN A 349 -35.64 8.00 -29.81
N LYS A 350 -35.77 6.74 -29.43
CA LYS A 350 -35.41 6.20 -28.10
C LYS A 350 -33.90 5.90 -28.00
N ASN A 351 -33.01 6.91 -28.05
CA ASN A 351 -31.57 6.60 -28.15
C ASN A 351 -30.98 5.94 -26.88
N GLY A 352 -31.57 6.19 -25.70
CA GLY A 352 -31.20 5.55 -24.44
C GLY A 352 -29.83 5.96 -23.88
N LEU A 353 -29.16 6.94 -24.48
CA LEU A 353 -27.80 7.34 -24.13
C LEU A 353 -27.79 8.16 -22.85
N GLY A 354 -26.86 7.82 -21.96
CA GLY A 354 -26.70 8.45 -20.65
C GLY A 354 -25.71 9.62 -20.62
N TRP A 355 -25.66 10.31 -19.48
CA TRP A 355 -24.73 11.42 -19.22
C TRP A 355 -23.27 11.07 -19.54
N ALA A 356 -22.86 9.84 -19.23
CA ALA A 356 -21.48 9.38 -19.40
C ALA A 356 -21.07 9.32 -20.89
N THR A 357 -22.02 9.03 -21.79
CA THR A 357 -21.81 9.15 -23.24
C THR A 357 -21.61 10.62 -23.64
N MET A 358 -22.37 11.54 -23.06
CA MET A 358 -22.32 12.96 -23.44
C MET A 358 -21.02 13.65 -23.03
N ILE A 359 -20.40 13.20 -21.95
CA ILE A 359 -19.17 13.78 -21.46
C ILE A 359 -17.90 13.18 -22.09
N LEU A 360 -18.01 12.12 -22.89
CA LEU A 360 -16.85 11.45 -23.53
C LEU A 360 -15.87 12.42 -24.22
N PRO A 361 -16.31 13.45 -24.98
CA PRO A 361 -15.39 14.39 -25.60
C PRO A 361 -14.54 15.19 -24.62
N TYR A 362 -15.00 15.34 -23.37
CA TYR A 362 -14.35 16.11 -22.31
C TYR A 362 -13.48 15.26 -21.37
N ILE A 363 -13.37 13.95 -21.64
CA ILE A 363 -12.53 13.00 -20.91
C ILE A 363 -11.58 12.24 -21.86
N ASP A 364 -11.13 12.90 -22.93
CA ASP A 364 -10.23 12.35 -23.96
C ASP A 364 -10.78 11.10 -24.68
N GLN A 365 -12.11 10.92 -24.73
CA GLN A 365 -12.80 9.83 -25.42
C GLN A 365 -13.59 10.31 -26.65
N ALA A 366 -13.14 11.38 -27.31
CA ALA A 366 -13.80 11.94 -28.50
C ALA A 366 -13.94 10.92 -29.66
N ASN A 367 -12.97 10.02 -29.84
CA ASN A 367 -13.05 8.95 -30.84
C ASN A 367 -14.20 7.98 -30.56
N LEU A 368 -14.37 7.59 -29.29
CA LEU A 368 -15.46 6.72 -28.86
C LEU A 368 -16.81 7.42 -29.01
N TYR A 369 -16.89 8.71 -28.68
CA TYR A 369 -18.10 9.52 -28.91
C TYR A 369 -18.54 9.53 -30.37
N ASN A 370 -17.61 9.77 -31.29
CA ASN A 370 -17.89 9.77 -32.73
C ASN A 370 -18.28 8.38 -33.25
N GLN A 371 -17.69 7.32 -32.69
CA GLN A 371 -18.07 5.94 -32.99
C GLN A 371 -19.50 5.65 -32.53
N VAL A 372 -19.85 6.00 -31.29
CA VAL A 372 -21.24 5.87 -30.79
C VAL A 372 -22.20 6.63 -31.69
N GLY A 373 -21.87 7.87 -32.08
CA GLY A 373 -22.68 8.66 -33.02
C GLY A 373 -22.87 7.95 -34.37
N THR A 374 -21.83 7.30 -34.89
CA THR A 374 -21.92 6.53 -36.14
C THR A 374 -22.81 5.28 -35.99
N GLU A 375 -22.62 4.52 -34.91
CA GLU A 375 -23.34 3.27 -34.64
C GLU A 375 -24.82 3.48 -34.28
N THR A 376 -25.17 4.70 -33.83
CA THR A 376 -26.54 5.12 -33.45
C THR A 376 -27.19 6.08 -34.47
N SER A 377 -26.68 6.14 -35.70
CA SER A 377 -27.22 7.02 -36.77
C SER A 377 -27.32 8.49 -36.33
N ASN A 378 -26.18 9.08 -35.97
CA ASN A 378 -26.07 10.42 -35.41
C ASN A 378 -26.92 10.62 -34.15
N PHE A 379 -26.84 9.67 -33.22
CA PHE A 379 -27.54 9.67 -31.93
C PHE A 379 -29.07 9.65 -32.02
N THR A 380 -29.63 9.19 -33.15
CA THR A 380 -31.08 9.10 -33.36
C THR A 380 -31.66 7.72 -33.06
N MET A 381 -30.81 6.71 -32.91
CA MET A 381 -31.23 5.33 -32.66
C MET A 381 -30.80 4.82 -31.29
N ASN A 382 -31.58 3.85 -30.77
CA ASN A 382 -31.30 3.15 -29.52
C ASN A 382 -29.96 2.41 -29.57
N TRP A 383 -29.09 2.63 -28.59
CA TRP A 383 -27.79 1.96 -28.52
C TRP A 383 -27.88 0.43 -28.33
N GLN A 384 -28.99 -0.10 -27.84
CA GLN A 384 -29.22 -1.54 -27.68
C GLN A 384 -29.76 -2.23 -28.95
N ILE A 385 -30.36 -1.48 -29.87
CA ILE A 385 -30.89 -2.01 -31.14
C ILE A 385 -29.86 -1.81 -32.28
N GLY A 386 -29.10 -0.70 -32.20
CA GLY A 386 -28.07 -0.32 -33.17
C GLY A 386 -28.63 0.01 -34.56
N TYR A 387 -27.77 0.48 -35.46
CA TYR A 387 -28.12 0.73 -36.87
C TYR A 387 -28.58 -0.53 -37.63
N THR A 388 -28.18 -1.73 -37.19
CA THR A 388 -28.49 -3.03 -37.82
C THR A 388 -29.81 -3.67 -37.35
N GLY A 389 -30.57 -2.99 -36.46
CA GLY A 389 -31.96 -3.35 -36.16
C GLY A 389 -32.16 -4.60 -35.29
N SER A 390 -31.12 -5.17 -34.67
CA SER A 390 -31.26 -6.39 -33.86
C SER A 390 -30.16 -6.64 -32.81
N THR A 391 -29.14 -5.78 -32.69
CA THR A 391 -28.00 -6.01 -31.79
C THR A 391 -27.45 -4.70 -31.22
N SER A 392 -27.08 -4.70 -29.94
CA SER A 392 -26.44 -3.56 -29.26
C SER A 392 -25.18 -3.10 -29.97
N ILE A 393 -24.90 -1.80 -29.92
CA ILE A 393 -23.73 -1.22 -30.56
C ILE A 393 -22.42 -1.77 -29.94
N PRO A 394 -21.39 -2.12 -30.74
CA PRO A 394 -20.11 -2.60 -30.23
C PRO A 394 -19.43 -1.66 -29.25
N ALA A 395 -19.55 -0.33 -29.46
CA ALA A 395 -18.95 0.67 -28.59
C ALA A 395 -19.37 0.51 -27.12
N ALA A 396 -20.60 0.03 -26.85
CA ALA A 396 -21.14 -0.18 -25.51
C ALA A 396 -20.33 -1.14 -24.64
N LYS A 397 -19.51 -2.00 -25.24
CA LYS A 397 -18.65 -2.97 -24.53
C LYS A 397 -17.28 -2.42 -24.14
N THR A 398 -16.98 -1.17 -24.52
CA THR A 398 -15.68 -0.54 -24.23
C THR A 398 -15.50 -0.33 -22.73
N ILE A 399 -14.34 -0.73 -22.20
CA ILE A 399 -13.95 -0.45 -20.82
C ILE A 399 -13.34 0.95 -20.78
N ILE A 400 -13.97 1.86 -20.03
CA ILE A 400 -13.45 3.22 -19.83
C ILE A 400 -12.91 3.30 -18.40
N PRO A 401 -11.57 3.42 -18.20
CA PRO A 401 -10.97 3.35 -16.86
C PRO A 401 -11.51 4.38 -15.87
N ILE A 402 -11.85 5.59 -16.33
CA ILE A 402 -12.40 6.66 -15.47
C ILE A 402 -13.69 6.24 -14.75
N PHE A 403 -14.50 5.38 -15.38
CA PHE A 403 -15.77 4.94 -14.82
C PHE A 403 -15.64 3.70 -13.92
N ASN A 404 -14.45 3.12 -13.78
CA ASN A 404 -14.25 1.91 -13.00
C ASN A 404 -13.51 2.20 -11.69
N CYS A 405 -14.07 1.74 -10.57
CA CYS A 405 -13.42 1.87 -9.26
C CYS A 405 -12.56 0.61 -8.99
N PRO A 406 -11.25 0.73 -8.73
CA PRO A 406 -10.38 -0.43 -8.50
C PRO A 406 -10.70 -1.27 -7.25
N SER A 407 -11.56 -0.77 -6.36
CA SER A 407 -12.02 -1.53 -5.18
C SER A 407 -13.19 -2.47 -5.50
N ASP A 408 -13.80 -2.35 -6.68
CA ASP A 408 -14.88 -3.25 -7.09
C ASP A 408 -14.31 -4.59 -7.60
N PRO A 409 -14.78 -5.75 -7.08
CA PRO A 409 -14.26 -7.05 -7.48
C PRO A 409 -14.62 -7.44 -8.91
N MET A 410 -15.71 -6.88 -9.46
CA MET A 410 -16.08 -7.13 -10.84
C MET A 410 -15.27 -6.19 -11.75
N GLY A 411 -14.61 -6.74 -12.76
CA GLY A 411 -13.76 -5.99 -13.68
C GLY A 411 -14.50 -4.92 -14.50
N GLY A 412 -13.86 -4.42 -15.56
CA GLY A 412 -14.40 -3.31 -16.37
C GLY A 412 -15.65 -3.63 -17.21
N ILE A 413 -16.11 -4.89 -17.20
CA ILE A 413 -17.27 -5.38 -17.94
C ILE A 413 -18.26 -5.98 -16.93
N ASN A 414 -19.54 -5.66 -17.09
CA ASN A 414 -20.62 -6.31 -16.35
C ASN A 414 -21.06 -7.58 -17.09
N THR A 415 -20.66 -8.75 -16.57
CA THR A 415 -20.97 -10.07 -17.16
C THR A 415 -22.45 -10.39 -17.13
N ASP A 416 -23.15 -9.87 -16.14
CA ASP A 416 -24.56 -10.16 -15.88
C ASP A 416 -25.47 -9.27 -16.76
N LYS A 417 -24.95 -8.11 -17.18
CA LYS A 417 -25.60 -7.19 -18.13
C LYS A 417 -24.99 -7.28 -19.52
N GLY A 418 -25.12 -8.45 -20.16
CA GLY A 418 -24.78 -8.64 -21.58
C GLY A 418 -23.30 -8.42 -21.93
N SER A 419 -22.41 -8.44 -20.91
CA SER A 419 -21.00 -8.10 -21.05
C SER A 419 -20.75 -6.69 -21.60
N PHE A 420 -21.51 -5.71 -21.13
CA PHE A 420 -21.31 -4.29 -21.45
C PHE A 420 -20.29 -3.62 -20.54
N GLY A 421 -19.75 -2.48 -20.99
CA GLY A 421 -18.84 -1.66 -20.22
C GLY A 421 -19.53 -1.09 -18.99
N LYS A 422 -18.89 -1.29 -17.83
CA LYS A 422 -19.44 -0.91 -16.53
C LYS A 422 -19.15 0.55 -16.16
N SER A 423 -19.98 1.08 -15.26
CA SER A 423 -19.71 2.27 -14.46
C SER A 423 -19.89 1.98 -12.96
N ASN A 424 -19.01 2.52 -12.14
CA ASN A 424 -19.10 2.61 -10.68
C ASN A 424 -19.59 3.98 -10.21
N TYR A 425 -20.07 4.81 -11.13
CA TYR A 425 -20.57 6.14 -10.85
C TYR A 425 -21.95 6.31 -11.45
N ALA A 426 -22.89 6.79 -10.65
CA ALA A 426 -24.29 7.00 -11.03
C ALA A 426 -24.73 8.42 -10.67
N THR A 427 -25.74 8.92 -11.39
CA THR A 427 -26.32 10.24 -11.15
C THR A 427 -27.60 10.14 -10.34
N GLU A 428 -27.89 11.22 -9.61
CA GLU A 428 -29.13 11.36 -8.85
C GLU A 428 -30.33 11.60 -9.76
N ARG A 429 -31.42 10.87 -9.48
CA ARG A 429 -32.63 10.85 -10.31
C ARG A 429 -33.38 12.18 -10.30
N ILE A 430 -33.44 12.82 -9.13
CA ILE A 430 -34.11 14.11 -8.98
C ILE A 430 -33.28 15.16 -9.71
N VAL A 431 -31.98 15.24 -9.43
CA VAL A 431 -31.07 16.26 -9.94
C VAL A 431 -30.84 16.15 -11.46
N LEU A 432 -30.51 14.95 -11.97
CA LEU A 432 -30.17 14.70 -13.39
C LEU A 432 -31.10 13.65 -13.99
N GLY A 433 -32.41 13.92 -13.93
CA GLY A 433 -33.45 13.04 -14.46
C GLY A 433 -33.45 12.88 -15.99
N VAL A 434 -34.43 12.10 -16.47
CA VAL A 434 -34.65 11.83 -17.90
C VAL A 434 -34.93 13.12 -18.66
N ASN A 435 -34.20 13.36 -19.76
CA ASN A 435 -34.31 14.57 -20.58
C ASN A 435 -34.18 15.90 -19.79
N LYS A 436 -33.69 15.86 -18.55
CA LYS A 436 -33.67 17.02 -17.67
C LYS A 436 -32.52 17.95 -18.06
N ALA A 437 -32.88 19.18 -18.38
CA ALA A 437 -31.95 20.24 -18.77
C ALA A 437 -31.61 21.14 -17.57
N LEU A 438 -30.95 20.59 -16.54
CA LEU A 438 -30.62 21.31 -15.30
C LEU A 438 -29.58 22.41 -15.56
N ARG A 439 -29.86 23.65 -15.14
CA ARG A 439 -28.87 24.75 -15.17
C ARG A 439 -28.35 25.03 -13.76
N MET A 440 -27.14 25.57 -13.67
CA MET A 440 -26.53 25.95 -12.39
C MET A 440 -27.43 26.86 -11.53
N ARG A 441 -28.17 27.78 -12.17
CA ARG A 441 -29.11 28.69 -11.48
C ARG A 441 -30.34 28.00 -10.90
N ASP A 442 -30.67 26.81 -11.40
CA ASP A 442 -31.88 26.07 -11.00
C ASP A 442 -31.61 25.28 -9.70
N ILE A 443 -30.35 25.22 -9.25
CA ILE A 443 -29.92 24.66 -7.97
C ILE A 443 -30.01 25.77 -6.90
N THR A 444 -31.18 25.95 -6.31
CA THR A 444 -31.44 27.03 -5.35
C THR A 444 -30.97 26.72 -3.94
N ASP A 445 -30.80 25.44 -3.59
CA ASP A 445 -30.39 25.01 -2.25
C ASP A 445 -28.86 25.05 -2.04
N GLY A 446 -28.13 25.37 -3.12
CA GLY A 446 -26.70 25.61 -3.13
C GLY A 446 -25.92 24.54 -3.89
N THR A 447 -25.05 24.97 -4.81
CA THR A 447 -24.25 24.06 -5.64
C THR A 447 -23.26 23.21 -4.84
N THR A 448 -22.91 23.64 -3.63
CA THR A 448 -22.06 22.91 -2.69
C THR A 448 -22.82 21.84 -1.88
N ASN A 449 -24.15 21.82 -1.99
CA ASN A 449 -25.05 20.98 -1.20
C ASN A 449 -25.93 20.08 -2.08
N THR A 450 -25.65 20.00 -3.38
CA THR A 450 -26.41 19.14 -4.30
C THR A 450 -25.47 18.13 -4.95
N ILE A 451 -25.78 16.84 -4.78
CA ILE A 451 -25.02 15.74 -5.38
C ILE A 451 -25.38 15.63 -6.87
N LEU A 452 -24.37 15.61 -7.73
CA LEU A 452 -24.55 15.29 -9.16
C LEU A 452 -24.30 13.82 -9.44
N VAL A 453 -23.19 13.28 -8.92
CA VAL A 453 -22.72 11.92 -9.19
C VAL A 453 -22.19 11.30 -7.90
N GLY A 454 -22.51 10.05 -7.62
CA GLY A 454 -21.94 9.30 -6.50
C GLY A 454 -21.47 7.91 -6.89
N GLU A 455 -20.67 7.32 -6.00
CA GLU A 455 -20.19 5.94 -6.15
C GLU A 455 -21.30 4.91 -5.99
N VAL A 456 -21.25 3.87 -6.81
CA VAL A 456 -22.11 2.68 -6.75
C VAL A 456 -21.26 1.42 -6.92
N ARG A 457 -21.52 0.40 -6.10
CA ARG A 457 -20.86 -0.92 -6.22
C ARG A 457 -21.59 -1.79 -7.24
N THR A 458 -20.85 -2.74 -7.82
CA THR A 458 -21.48 -3.88 -8.48
C THR A 458 -21.72 -4.99 -7.46
N GLY A 459 -22.93 -5.54 -7.44
CA GLY A 459 -23.25 -6.72 -6.65
C GLY A 459 -22.98 -8.00 -7.44
N ASP A 460 -22.78 -9.11 -6.74
CA ASP A 460 -22.90 -10.45 -7.34
C ASP A 460 -24.39 -10.70 -7.65
N GLU A 461 -24.74 -10.65 -8.94
CA GLU A 461 -26.12 -10.81 -9.41
C GLU A 461 -26.60 -12.27 -9.30
N THR A 462 -25.74 -13.23 -8.94
CA THR A 462 -26.07 -14.67 -9.02
C THR A 462 -26.86 -15.26 -7.83
N GLY A 463 -27.26 -14.45 -6.84
CA GLY A 463 -27.54 -14.98 -5.49
C GLY A 463 -28.84 -14.64 -4.75
N THR A 464 -29.79 -13.84 -5.26
CA THR A 464 -30.99 -13.49 -4.44
C THR A 464 -32.31 -13.41 -5.21
N THR A 465 -33.21 -14.35 -4.91
CA THR A 465 -34.58 -14.50 -5.41
C THR A 465 -35.57 -13.52 -4.75
N GLY A 466 -35.29 -12.22 -4.83
CA GLY A 466 -36.26 -11.17 -4.49
C GLY A 466 -36.99 -10.68 -5.73
N SER A 467 -38.29 -10.36 -5.62
CA SER A 467 -39.05 -9.69 -6.69
C SER A 467 -39.17 -8.19 -6.40
N CYS A 468 -38.59 -7.38 -7.28
CA CYS A 468 -38.61 -5.93 -7.25
C CYS A 468 -39.68 -5.46 -8.25
N GLY A 469 -40.94 -5.37 -7.82
CA GLY A 469 -42.04 -4.98 -8.73
C GLY A 469 -42.34 -5.99 -9.84
N GLY A 470 -42.04 -7.28 -9.63
CA GLY A 470 -42.26 -8.35 -10.61
C GLY A 470 -41.00 -8.84 -11.33
N ALA A 471 -39.87 -8.13 -11.24
CA ALA A 471 -38.58 -8.52 -11.82
C ALA A 471 -37.62 -9.09 -10.76
N PRO A 472 -36.66 -9.96 -11.15
CA PRO A 472 -35.50 -10.30 -10.33
C PRO A 472 -34.76 -9.03 -9.86
N CYS A 473 -34.50 -8.93 -8.54
CA CYS A 473 -33.87 -7.75 -7.94
C CYS A 473 -32.38 -7.57 -8.27
N ASP A 474 -31.75 -8.56 -8.89
CA ASP A 474 -30.36 -8.55 -9.36
C ASP A 474 -30.13 -7.63 -10.57
N GLU A 475 -31.17 -7.40 -11.41
CA GLU A 475 -31.07 -6.49 -12.58
C GLU A 475 -30.72 -5.02 -12.24
N PHE A 476 -30.83 -4.60 -10.98
CA PHE A 476 -30.70 -3.19 -10.55
C PHE A 476 -29.31 -2.81 -10.00
N THR A 477 -28.48 -3.79 -9.64
CA THR A 477 -27.10 -3.58 -9.15
C THR A 477 -26.10 -3.50 -10.31
N GLY A 478 -24.99 -2.77 -10.17
CA GLY A 478 -23.99 -2.62 -11.24
C GLY A 478 -24.44 -1.73 -12.41
N LYS A 479 -23.83 -0.56 -12.58
CA LYS A 479 -24.25 0.43 -13.58
C LYS A 479 -23.46 0.28 -14.89
N LEU A 480 -24.01 0.78 -15.99
CA LEU A 480 -23.36 0.80 -17.32
C LEU A 480 -22.99 2.24 -17.66
N TRP A 481 -21.87 2.44 -18.34
CA TRP A 481 -21.47 3.81 -18.70
C TRP A 481 -22.29 4.37 -19.87
N ILE A 482 -22.77 3.52 -20.79
CA ILE A 482 -23.32 4.01 -22.05
C ILE A 482 -24.70 4.67 -21.90
N GLY A 483 -25.58 4.12 -21.07
CA GLY A 483 -26.97 4.52 -21.05
C GLY A 483 -27.93 3.49 -20.48
N ALA A 484 -29.23 3.83 -20.50
CA ALA A 484 -30.31 2.95 -20.09
C ALA A 484 -30.56 1.87 -21.15
N ARG A 485 -30.80 0.61 -20.74
CA ARG A 485 -31.23 -0.48 -21.65
C ARG A 485 -32.75 -0.64 -21.65
N THR A 486 -33.33 -1.29 -22.64
CA THR A 486 -34.72 -1.77 -22.63
C THR A 486 -34.84 -3.02 -21.74
N ALA A 487 -35.81 -3.03 -20.82
CA ALA A 487 -36.16 -4.19 -19.98
C ALA A 487 -37.44 -4.86 -20.50
N SER A 488 -37.58 -6.17 -20.27
CA SER A 488 -38.72 -6.96 -20.79
C SER A 488 -39.98 -6.91 -19.90
N TRP A 489 -39.93 -6.33 -18.71
CA TRP A 489 -41.07 -6.19 -17.79
C TRP A 489 -41.03 -4.85 -17.05
N GLY A 490 -42.18 -4.14 -17.00
CA GLY A 490 -42.32 -2.89 -16.25
C GLY A 490 -43.52 -2.02 -16.68
N TRP A 491 -43.89 -1.07 -15.82
CA TRP A 491 -45.03 -0.14 -15.92
C TRP A 491 -44.81 1.02 -16.91
N GLU A 492 -43.64 1.09 -17.55
CA GLU A 492 -43.26 2.12 -18.54
C GLU A 492 -42.52 1.50 -19.74
N ARG A 493 -43.22 0.96 -20.74
CA ARG A 493 -42.55 0.32 -21.89
C ARG A 493 -41.74 1.34 -22.71
N GLY A 494 -40.42 1.13 -22.90
CA GLY A 494 -39.68 1.91 -23.90
C GLY A 494 -38.15 1.93 -23.79
N LEU A 495 -37.60 1.96 -22.57
CA LEU A 495 -36.17 1.99 -22.20
C LEU A 495 -36.17 2.05 -20.66
N GLN A 496 -35.80 0.97 -19.97
CA GLN A 496 -36.17 0.78 -18.55
C GLN A 496 -35.13 0.14 -17.64
N ALA A 497 -34.05 -0.41 -18.15
CA ALA A 497 -32.98 -0.87 -17.30
C ALA A 497 -32.14 0.35 -16.92
N GLU A 498 -32.47 0.81 -15.73
CA GLU A 498 -32.02 1.94 -14.93
C GLU A 498 -30.52 1.81 -14.54
N ASP A 499 -29.69 1.54 -15.54
CA ASP A 499 -28.26 1.26 -15.40
C ASP A 499 -27.40 2.52 -15.29
N VAL A 500 -28.05 3.69 -15.32
CA VAL A 500 -27.45 5.01 -15.03
C VAL A 500 -28.18 5.68 -13.84
N TYR A 501 -29.26 5.06 -13.36
CA TYR A 501 -30.38 5.69 -12.68
C TYR A 501 -30.78 4.93 -11.40
N PHE A 502 -31.56 5.64 -10.56
CA PHE A 502 -32.23 5.21 -9.34
C PHE A 502 -31.39 5.32 -8.05
N ILE A 503 -31.44 6.52 -7.47
CA ILE A 503 -31.16 6.80 -6.06
C ILE A 503 -32.36 7.62 -5.54
N GLY A 504 -32.85 7.26 -4.36
CA GLY A 504 -33.98 7.91 -3.70
C GLY A 504 -35.34 7.31 -4.07
N TYR A 505 -35.71 6.23 -3.38
CA TYR A 505 -37.08 6.23 -2.87
C TYR A 505 -37.04 7.06 -1.59
N ASN A 506 -38.03 7.93 -1.38
CA ASN A 506 -38.25 8.58 -0.08
C ASN A 506 -38.71 7.55 0.98
N VAL A 507 -38.03 6.42 1.10
CA VAL A 507 -38.24 5.45 2.16
C VAL A 507 -37.37 5.82 3.38
N PRO A 508 -37.79 5.46 4.59
CA PRO A 508 -37.02 5.73 5.81
C PRO A 508 -35.66 5.03 5.87
N ASP A 509 -35.39 4.06 4.98
CA ASP A 509 -34.30 3.08 5.11
C ASP A 509 -33.20 3.21 4.02
N ASP A 510 -33.18 4.27 3.21
CA ASP A 510 -32.13 4.50 2.18
C ASP A 510 -30.82 4.95 2.83
N PHE A 511 -30.02 3.99 3.32
CA PHE A 511 -28.69 4.24 3.87
C PHE A 511 -27.61 4.00 2.82
N ILE A 512 -26.58 4.85 2.79
CA ILE A 512 -25.34 4.58 2.05
C ILE A 512 -24.82 3.20 2.47
N ASN A 513 -24.38 2.41 1.48
CA ASN A 513 -23.94 1.01 1.63
C ASN A 513 -25.00 -0.02 2.07
N GLY A 514 -26.22 0.37 2.43
CA GLY A 514 -27.39 -0.50 2.66
C GLY A 514 -27.23 -1.58 3.74
N GLY A 515 -27.93 -1.45 4.87
CA GLY A 515 -27.88 -2.43 5.98
C GLY A 515 -29.02 -3.45 6.02
N ALA A 516 -30.13 -3.21 5.31
CA ALA A 516 -31.39 -3.93 5.49
C ALA A 516 -31.87 -4.51 4.16
N ARG A 517 -31.30 -5.68 3.78
CA ARG A 517 -31.55 -6.55 2.58
C ARG A 517 -32.94 -6.47 1.93
N THR A 518 -33.36 -5.30 1.47
CA THR A 518 -34.65 -4.99 0.86
C THR A 518 -34.40 -4.44 -0.53
N VAL A 519 -35.48 -4.25 -1.29
CA VAL A 519 -35.43 -3.71 -2.65
C VAL A 519 -34.84 -2.29 -2.68
N ALA A 520 -35.02 -1.51 -1.61
CA ALA A 520 -34.58 -0.13 -1.51
C ALA A 520 -33.04 0.04 -1.45
N ASP A 521 -32.34 -0.83 -0.73
CA ASP A 521 -30.86 -0.82 -0.59
C ASP A 521 -30.10 -0.87 -1.92
N ARG A 522 -30.73 -1.41 -2.98
CA ARG A 522 -30.12 -1.56 -4.31
C ARG A 522 -30.06 -0.25 -5.09
N PHE A 523 -30.71 0.77 -4.57
CA PHE A 523 -30.82 2.10 -5.15
C PHE A 523 -30.01 3.14 -4.37
N ALA A 524 -29.44 2.81 -3.21
CA ALA A 524 -28.59 3.75 -2.48
C ALA A 524 -27.19 3.87 -3.09
N LEU A 525 -26.53 5.01 -2.85
CA LEU A 525 -25.09 5.13 -3.10
C LEU A 525 -24.33 4.07 -2.31
N SER A 526 -23.33 3.47 -2.96
CA SER A 526 -22.59 2.36 -2.37
C SER A 526 -21.16 2.28 -2.90
N SER A 527 -20.23 1.83 -2.06
CA SER A 527 -18.88 1.56 -2.50
C SER A 527 -18.30 0.35 -1.77
N MET A 528 -17.17 -0.15 -2.25
CA MET A 528 -16.37 -1.14 -1.53
C MET A 528 -15.41 -0.49 -0.52
N HIS A 529 -15.50 0.83 -0.34
CA HIS A 529 -14.71 1.57 0.64
C HIS A 529 -15.35 1.46 2.02
N VAL A 530 -14.54 1.11 3.03
CA VAL A 530 -14.96 1.16 4.44
C VAL A 530 -15.46 2.56 4.83
N GLY A 531 -16.70 2.63 5.34
CA GLY A 531 -17.25 3.78 6.07
C GLY A 531 -18.08 4.77 5.25
N GLY A 532 -18.26 4.56 3.93
CA GLY A 532 -19.04 5.49 3.11
C GLY A 532 -18.73 5.48 1.61
N VAL A 533 -19.02 6.60 0.95
CA VAL A 533 -18.90 6.79 -0.51
C VAL A 533 -18.31 8.16 -0.85
N HIS A 534 -17.66 8.29 -2.00
CA HIS A 534 -17.40 9.60 -2.58
C HIS A 534 -18.56 10.09 -3.42
N VAL A 535 -18.82 11.39 -3.32
CA VAL A 535 -19.82 12.11 -4.13
C VAL A 535 -19.19 13.35 -4.76
N LEU A 536 -19.61 13.63 -5.98
CA LEU A 536 -19.36 14.87 -6.70
C LEU A 536 -20.55 15.81 -6.51
N LEU A 537 -20.26 17.00 -6.02
CA LEU A 537 -21.24 18.07 -5.84
C LEU A 537 -21.30 18.96 -7.08
N ALA A 538 -22.37 19.75 -7.20
CA ALA A 538 -22.63 20.58 -8.38
C ALA A 538 -21.62 21.74 -8.58
N ASP A 539 -20.86 22.09 -7.55
CA ASP A 539 -19.73 23.01 -7.63
C ASP A 539 -18.41 22.36 -8.11
N GLY A 540 -18.41 21.05 -8.38
CA GLY A 540 -17.24 20.28 -8.78
C GLY A 540 -16.38 19.80 -7.60
N SER A 541 -16.78 20.08 -6.36
CA SER A 541 -16.13 19.55 -5.18
C SER A 541 -16.45 18.06 -5.01
N VAL A 542 -15.50 17.29 -4.45
CA VAL A 542 -15.71 15.86 -4.16
C VAL A 542 -15.56 15.66 -2.67
N ARG A 543 -16.60 15.12 -2.04
CA ARG A 543 -16.68 14.86 -0.61
C ARG A 543 -16.85 13.37 -0.36
N PHE A 544 -16.42 12.92 0.81
CA PHE A 544 -16.69 11.57 1.28
C PHE A 544 -17.86 11.64 2.26
N LEU A 545 -18.99 11.00 1.93
CA LEU A 545 -20.15 10.92 2.80
C LEU A 545 -20.07 9.64 3.62
N SER A 546 -20.26 9.77 4.93
CA SER A 546 -20.27 8.61 5.83
C SER A 546 -21.54 7.79 5.63
N GLU A 547 -21.43 6.47 5.77
CA GLU A 547 -22.59 5.58 5.84
C GLU A 547 -23.50 5.82 7.06
N ASN A 548 -23.00 6.56 8.07
CA ASN A 548 -23.75 6.93 9.26
C ASN A 548 -24.37 8.35 9.18
N ILE A 549 -24.39 8.96 7.99
CA ILE A 549 -25.01 10.29 7.80
C ILE A 549 -26.49 10.26 8.20
N ASP A 550 -26.99 11.39 8.73
CA ASP A 550 -28.42 11.54 9.01
C ASP A 550 -29.24 11.41 7.71
N VAL A 551 -30.30 10.62 7.76
CA VAL A 551 -31.12 10.28 6.59
C VAL A 551 -31.77 11.52 5.99
N ASN A 552 -32.16 12.52 6.79
CA ASN A 552 -32.76 13.74 6.25
C ASN A 552 -31.70 14.61 5.57
N THR A 553 -30.51 14.71 6.17
CA THR A 553 -29.36 15.37 5.54
C THR A 553 -29.04 14.73 4.19
N TYR A 554 -28.96 13.40 4.13
CA TYR A 554 -28.74 12.70 2.86
C TYR A 554 -29.86 12.97 1.85
N LYS A 555 -31.13 12.98 2.28
CA LYS A 555 -32.27 13.32 1.41
C LYS A 555 -32.16 14.71 0.80
N TRP A 556 -31.86 15.73 1.61
CA TRP A 556 -31.73 17.11 1.13
C TRP A 556 -30.56 17.28 0.16
N LEU A 557 -29.48 16.51 0.31
CA LEU A 557 -28.36 16.51 -0.66
C LEU A 557 -28.72 15.98 -2.05
N ASN A 558 -29.82 15.21 -2.16
CA ASN A 558 -30.28 14.59 -3.40
C ASN A 558 -31.37 15.41 -4.12
N ASP A 559 -31.68 16.61 -3.63
CA ASP A 559 -32.61 17.55 -4.27
C ASP A 559 -31.86 18.85 -4.65
N GLU A 560 -32.41 19.59 -5.62
CA GLU A 560 -31.83 20.86 -6.08
C GLU A 560 -32.62 22.10 -5.62
N ASN A 561 -33.89 21.95 -5.22
CA ASN A 561 -34.77 23.07 -4.90
C ASN A 561 -35.87 22.79 -3.86
N ASP A 562 -35.61 21.91 -2.89
CA ASP A 562 -36.52 21.60 -1.78
C ASP A 562 -36.59 22.72 -0.71
N GLY A 563 -35.69 23.71 -0.78
CA GLY A 563 -35.63 24.86 0.12
C GLY A 563 -34.89 24.62 1.44
N ASN A 564 -34.31 23.43 1.64
CA ASN A 564 -33.59 23.04 2.84
C ASN A 564 -32.08 23.30 2.68
N VAL A 565 -31.63 24.49 3.08
CA VAL A 565 -30.21 24.83 3.02
C VAL A 565 -29.43 24.13 4.14
N LEU A 566 -28.50 23.27 3.75
CA LEU A 566 -27.61 22.54 4.65
C LEU A 566 -26.40 23.35 5.12
N GLY A 567 -26.00 23.14 6.38
CA GLY A 567 -24.74 23.63 6.96
C GLY A 567 -23.55 22.72 6.64
N GLU A 568 -22.58 22.61 7.54
CA GLU A 568 -21.53 21.57 7.44
C GLU A 568 -22.09 20.19 7.86
N PHE A 569 -21.78 19.16 7.08
CA PHE A 569 -22.22 17.78 7.25
C PHE A 569 -21.11 16.79 6.92
#